data_AF-A0ABD3CY20-F1
#
_entry.id   AF-A0ABD3CY20-F1
#
_cell.length_a   1.000
_cell.length_b   1.000
_cell.length_c   1.000
_cell.angle_alpha   90.00
_cell.angle_beta   90.00
_cell.angle_gamma   90.00
#
_symmetry.space_group_name_H-M   'P 1'
#
loop_
_entity.id
_entity.type
_entity.pdbx_description
1 polymer ?
#
loop_
_entity_poly.entity_id
_entity_poly.type
_entity_poly.pdbx_seq_one_letter_code
_entity_poly.pdbx_strand_id
1 'polypeptide(L)' 'MNAYNIHDTSRWKDLNPKFVLQVYRDSAASQDFSFGLDVWPSVCAAIEYMEQFDRDNDGLIENDGFPDQTYDTWTFRE' A
#
# COMPACT_ATOMS: atom_id res chain seq x y z
N MET A 1 9.06 10.16 5.06
CA MET A 1 10.01 9.84 6.15
C MET A 1 9.20 9.39 7.36
N ASN A 2 9.56 8.28 8.01
CA ASN A 2 8.73 7.63 9.04
C ASN A 2 9.14 8.08 10.44
N ALA A 3 8.32 8.93 11.08
CA ALA A 3 8.52 9.36 12.47
C ALA A 3 7.71 8.53 13.49
N TYR A 4 6.78 7.70 13.01
CA TYR A 4 6.01 6.78 13.84
C TYR A 4 6.91 5.64 14.33
N ASN A 5 6.90 5.36 15.64
CA ASN A 5 7.88 4.51 16.31
C ASN A 5 7.26 3.41 17.19
N ILE A 6 5.94 3.20 17.12
CA ILE A 6 5.25 2.16 17.90
C ILE A 6 5.36 0.80 17.21
N HIS A 7 5.16 0.77 15.88
CA HIS A 7 5.33 -0.40 15.05
C HIS A 7 6.23 -0.10 13.84
N ASP A 8 6.92 -1.12 13.36
CA ASP A 8 7.59 -1.05 12.06
C ASP A 8 6.53 -1.06 10.95
N THR A 9 6.33 0.11 10.35
CA THR A 9 5.34 0.31 9.29
C THR A 9 5.85 -0.10 7.91
N SER A 10 7.13 -0.48 7.77
CA SER A 10 7.71 -0.84 6.48
C SER A 10 7.06 -2.06 5.82
N ARG A 11 6.41 -2.91 6.63
CA ARG A 11 5.73 -4.14 6.19
C ARG A 11 4.21 -4.07 6.29
N TRP A 12 3.65 -2.88 6.51
CA TRP A 12 2.22 -2.69 6.54
C TRP A 12 1.60 -2.93 5.16
N LYS A 13 0.54 -3.73 5.11
CA LYS A 13 -0.12 -4.22 3.90
C LYS A 13 -1.03 -3.18 3.26
N ASP A 14 -1.44 -2.16 4.01
CA ASP A 14 -2.41 -1.16 3.54
C ASP A 14 -1.77 0.12 2.97
N LEU A 15 -0.49 0.40 3.23
CA LEU A 15 0.16 1.64 2.80
C LEU A 15 0.30 1.74 1.28
N ASN A 16 0.80 0.69 0.63
CA ASN A 16 0.96 0.67 -0.82
C ASN A 16 -0.39 0.70 -1.57
N PRO A 17 -1.41 -0.10 -1.20
CA PRO A 17 -2.74 0.03 -1.81
C PRO A 17 -3.34 1.42 -1.63
N LYS A 18 -3.22 2.01 -0.42
CA LYS A 18 -3.71 3.37 -0.15
C LYS A 18 -3.00 4.41 -1.03
N PHE A 19 -1.68 4.29 -1.20
CA PHE A 19 -0.92 5.16 -2.07
C PHE A 19 -1.44 5.10 -3.53
N VAL A 20 -1.59 3.90 -4.09
CA VAL A 20 -2.10 3.71 -5.46
C VAL A 20 -3.49 4.32 -5.62
N LEU A 21 -4.40 4.06 -4.66
CA LEU A 21 -5.75 4.61 -4.69
C LEU A 21 -5.78 6.13 -4.59
N GLN A 22 -4.89 6.73 -3.78
CA GLN A 22 -4.78 8.18 -3.63
C GLN A 22 -4.28 8.84 -4.92
N VAL A 23 -3.25 8.26 -5.58
CA VAL A 23 -2.75 8.76 -6.87
C VAL A 23 -3.85 8.76 -7.93
N TYR A 24 -4.60 7.65 -8.05
CA TYR A 24 -5.71 7.57 -9.00
C TYR A 24 -6.82 8.58 -8.67
N ARG A 25 -7.24 8.65 -7.41
CA ARG A 25 -8.27 9.59 -6.95
C ARG A 25 -7.90 11.03 -7.30
N ASP A 26 -6.67 11.44 -7.00
CA ASP A 26 -6.23 12.82 -7.17
C ASP A 26 -6.06 13.17 -8.65
N SER A 27 -5.55 12.24 -9.47
CA SER A 27 -5.47 12.39 -10.94
C SER A 27 -6.87 12.53 -11.55
N ALA A 28 -7.83 11.69 -11.14
CA ALA A 28 -9.20 11.71 -11.65
C ALA A 28 -9.96 12.98 -11.21
N ALA A 29 -9.80 13.41 -9.96
CA ALA A 29 -10.46 14.57 -9.41
C ALA A 29 -9.94 15.89 -9.98
N SER A 30 -8.63 15.99 -10.24
CA SER A 30 -7.99 17.17 -10.83
C SER A 30 -8.07 17.21 -12.35
N GLN A 31 -8.34 16.06 -12.99
CA GLN A 31 -8.17 15.84 -14.44
C GLN A 31 -6.73 16.12 -14.93
N ASP A 32 -5.76 16.10 -14.01
CA ASP A 32 -4.35 16.28 -14.31
C ASP A 32 -3.68 14.93 -14.55
N PHE A 33 -3.58 14.56 -15.82
CA PHE A 33 -2.88 13.34 -16.22
C PHE A 33 -1.35 13.47 -16.19
N SER A 34 -0.80 14.69 -16.12
CA SER A 34 0.66 14.88 -16.02
C SER A 34 1.16 14.45 -14.65
N PHE A 35 0.43 14.79 -13.58
CA PHE A 35 0.68 14.27 -12.24
C PHE A 35 0.67 12.73 -12.21
N GLY A 36 -0.34 12.10 -12.83
CA GLY A 36 -0.44 10.64 -12.90
C GLY A 36 0.76 10.00 -13.60
N LEU A 37 1.24 10.60 -14.70
CA LEU A 37 2.43 10.14 -15.42
C LEU A 37 3.71 10.30 -14.59
N ASP A 38 3.88 11.43 -13.91
CA ASP A 38 5.05 11.70 -13.08
C ASP A 38 5.17 10.72 -11.91
N VAL A 39 4.04 10.31 -11.34
CA VAL A 39 3.98 9.39 -10.19
C VAL A 39 3.92 7.91 -10.61
N TRP A 40 3.63 7.62 -11.88
CA TRP A 40 3.44 6.25 -12.38
C TRP A 40 4.57 5.26 -12.02
N PRO A 41 5.88 5.61 -12.11
CA PRO A 41 6.94 4.69 -11.70
C PRO A 41 6.85 4.29 -10.23
N SER A 42 6.39 5.20 -9.35
CA SER A 42 6.19 4.90 -7.93
C SER A 42 4.98 4.00 -7.70
N VAL A 43 3.93 4.15 -8.51
CA VAL A 43 2.75 3.25 -8.49
C VAL A 43 3.16 1.83 -8.87
N CYS A 44 3.93 1.66 -9.95
CA CYS A 44 4.46 0.36 -10.35
C CYS A 44 5.31 -0.27 -9.24
N ALA A 45 6.26 0.48 -8.67
CA ALA A 45 7.10 -0.03 -7.58
C ALA A 45 6.29 -0.42 -6.33
N ALA A 46 5.23 0.34 -6.00
CA ALA A 46 4.34 -0.01 -4.90
C ALA A 46 3.56 -1.30 -5.17
N ILE A 47 3.10 -1.52 -6.41
CA ILE A 47 2.42 -2.75 -6.84
C ILE A 47 3.37 -3.95 -6.83
N GLU A 48 4.55 -3.85 -7.45
CA GLU A 48 5.56 -4.91 -7.43
C GLU A 48 5.95 -5.30 -6.00
N TYR A 49 6.06 -4.33 -5.09
CA TYR A 49 6.34 -4.62 -3.68
C TYR A 49 5.17 -5.36 -2.98
N MET A 50 3.93 -5.13 -3.39
CA MET A 50 2.77 -5.83 -2.81
C MET A 50 2.72 -7.30 -3.24
N GLU A 51 3.12 -7.62 -4.47
CA GLU A 51 3.09 -8.99 -5.01
C GLU A 51 3.87 -9.98 -4.15
N GLN A 52 4.92 -9.55 -3.43
CA GLN A 52 5.67 -10.43 -2.54
C GLN A 52 4.86 -10.94 -1.32
N PHE A 53 3.72 -10.29 -1.02
CA PHE A 53 2.87 -10.65 0.12
C PHE A 53 1.76 -11.61 -0.24
N ASP A 54 1.43 -11.77 -1.52
CA ASP A 54 0.60 -12.86 -2.03
C ASP A 54 1.44 -14.14 -2.00
N ARG A 55 1.11 -15.04 -1.06
CA ARG A 55 1.89 -16.26 -0.78
C ARG A 55 1.20 -17.53 -1.25
N ASP A 56 -0.10 -17.47 -1.49
CA ASP A 56 -0.91 -18.60 -1.93
C ASP A 56 -1.36 -18.46 -3.41
N ASN A 57 -1.04 -17.33 -4.04
CA ASN A 57 -1.28 -17.00 -5.43
C ASN A 57 -2.79 -16.91 -5.77
N ASP A 58 -3.59 -16.40 -4.83
CA ASP A 58 -5.01 -16.11 -5.02
C ASP A 58 -5.27 -14.68 -5.57
N GLY A 59 -4.23 -13.85 -5.63
CA GLY A 59 -4.29 -12.46 -6.07
C GLY A 59 -4.54 -11.44 -4.95
N LEU A 60 -4.53 -11.86 -3.69
CA LEU A 60 -4.68 -11.05 -2.49
C LEU A 60 -3.38 -11.06 -1.67
N ILE A 61 -3.17 -9.99 -0.90
CA ILE A 61 -1.99 -9.89 -0.02
C ILE A 61 -2.32 -10.46 1.36
N GLU A 62 -1.40 -11.27 1.88
CA GLU A 62 -1.62 -11.94 3.17
C GLU A 62 -1.22 -11.09 4.37
N ASN A 63 -2.08 -11.06 5.37
CA ASN A 63 -1.83 -10.38 6.64
C ASN A 63 -1.15 -11.33 7.64
N ASP A 64 -0.12 -10.83 8.33
CA ASP A 64 0.82 -11.69 9.06
C ASP A 64 0.42 -12.02 10.51
N GLY A 65 -0.79 -11.72 10.94
CA GLY A 65 -1.24 -11.96 12.32
C GLY A 65 -0.60 -11.04 13.37
N PHE A 66 0.09 -9.97 12.94
CA PHE A 66 0.48 -8.82 13.75
C PHE A 66 -0.17 -7.55 13.18
N PRO A 67 -0.17 -6.41 13.89
CA PRO A 67 -0.73 -5.17 13.36
C PRO A 67 0.12 -4.64 12.19
N ASP A 68 -0.24 -5.05 10.98
CA ASP A 68 0.39 -4.68 9.71
C ASP A 68 -0.52 -3.79 8.86
N GLN A 69 -1.38 -3.01 9.51
CA GLN A 69 -2.28 -2.06 8.84
C GLN A 69 -2.75 -0.97 9.83
N THR A 70 -3.53 -0.01 9.35
CA THR A 70 -4.01 1.18 10.08
C THR A 70 -4.57 0.93 11.48
N TYR A 71 -5.28 -0.18 11.70
CA TYR A 71 -5.74 -0.64 13.01
C TYR A 71 -4.56 -1.30 13.73
N ASP A 72 -3.64 -0.46 14.17
CA ASP A 72 -2.33 -0.81 14.73
C ASP A 72 -2.36 -1.59 16.06
N THR A 73 -3.55 -1.86 16.59
CA THR A 73 -3.78 -2.67 17.79
C THR A 73 -4.59 -3.93 17.51
N TRP A 74 -5.06 -4.13 16.27
CA TRP A 74 -5.88 -5.29 15.88
C TRP A 74 -5.09 -6.20 14.94
N THR A 75 -4.97 -7.46 15.33
CA THR A 75 -4.41 -8.53 14.51
C THR A 75 -5.45 -9.15 13.58
N PHE A 76 -5.09 -9.28 12.31
CA PHE A 76 -5.83 -10.02 11.29
C PHE A 76 -4.88 -11.04 10.64
N ARG A 77 -5.41 -12.19 10.23
CA ARG A 77 -4.64 -13.28 9.62
C ARG A 77 -5.49 -13.95 8.56
N GLU A 78 -4.94 -14.06 7.38
CA GLU A 78 -5.43 -14.82 6.22
C GLU A 78 -4.23 -15.61 5.68
#